data_AF-A0AAV4BQB0-F1
#
_entry.id   AF-A0AAV4BQB0-F1
#
_cell.length_a   1.000
_cell.length_b   1.000
_cell.length_c   1.000
_cell.angle_alpha   90.00
_cell.angle_beta   90.00
_cell.angle_gamma   90.00
#
_symmetry.space_group_name_H-M   'P 1'
#
loop_
_entity.id
_entity.type
_entity.pdbx_description
1 polymer ?
#
loop_
_entity_poly.entity_id
_entity_poly.type
_entity_poly.pdbx_seq_one_letter_code
_entity_poly.pdbx_strand_id
1 'polypeptide(L)'
;MSGPTLFMIILICFTGAVKKPDPRCVAKDCPTNTTCRVVKTCTGSSRSHFCFLEARCLDKPPESSQTFRCTFGDPILEMRLGTLQDTTCHPGSPCIDGSYCNTELADTYATCCLSDPHKPVKPGFCPAVKAHKDHFCVDMCQNDGDCRWDYKCCNRGCDKACMQPATSGKDPCDSKKCPYQTYCLRPGQNCSWPCGKVGECVSCPPVCYIGCIYGNVKDSNGCEICECNASPTETPRNRSKNRSKNLKPGAPESQFEPKQGKIYISAVL
;
A
#
# COMPACT_ATOMS: atom_id res chain seq x y z
N MET A 1 57.91 36.14 17.86
CA MET A 1 56.47 35.88 18.06
C MET A 1 55.91 35.41 16.72
N SER A 2 55.78 34.10 16.52
CA SER A 2 55.20 33.52 15.30
C SER A 2 54.59 32.16 15.66
N GLY A 3 53.27 32.14 15.88
CA GLY A 3 52.51 30.91 16.08
C GLY A 3 51.89 30.45 14.75
N PRO A 4 51.73 29.13 14.51
CA PRO A 4 51.16 28.63 13.26
C PRO A 4 49.63 28.76 13.28
N THR A 5 49.08 29.40 12.26
CA THR A 5 47.63 29.51 12.03
C THR A 5 47.11 28.16 11.53
N LEU A 6 46.35 27.45 12.36
CA LEU A 6 45.74 26.17 12.02
C LEU A 6 44.51 26.41 11.13
N PHE A 7 44.63 26.15 9.82
CA PHE A 7 43.48 26.15 8.91
C PHE A 7 42.64 24.89 9.14
N MET A 8 41.50 25.03 9.82
CA MET A 8 40.46 24.00 9.90
C MET A 8 39.74 23.91 8.56
N ILE A 9 40.05 22.86 7.78
CA ILE A 9 39.31 22.51 6.56
C ILE A 9 37.99 21.87 7.00
N ILE A 10 36.91 22.65 6.97
CA ILE A 10 35.55 22.14 7.20
C ILE A 10 35.12 21.36 5.94
N LEU A 11 35.26 20.04 5.98
CA LEU A 11 34.66 19.13 5.00
C LEU A 11 33.14 19.13 5.21
N ILE A 12 32.44 20.00 4.48
CA ILE A 12 30.98 19.98 4.41
C ILE A 12 30.58 18.77 3.55
N CYS A 13 30.27 17.66 4.19
CA CYS A 13 29.66 16.50 3.54
C CYS A 13 28.21 16.87 3.16
N PHE A 14 28.00 17.33 1.93
CA PHE A 14 26.67 17.46 1.36
C PHE A 14 26.10 16.05 1.12
N THR A 15 25.36 15.52 2.08
CA THR A 15 24.51 14.35 1.85
C THR A 15 23.28 14.80 1.07
N GLY A 16 23.42 14.95 -0.26
CA GLY A 16 22.28 15.15 -1.14
C GLY A 16 21.37 13.92 -1.09
N ALA A 17 20.08 14.11 -0.82
CA ALA A 17 19.11 13.03 -0.87
C ALA A 17 19.09 12.44 -2.30
N VAL A 18 19.48 11.16 -2.44
CA VAL A 18 19.45 10.45 -3.71
C VAL A 18 17.99 10.15 -4.04
N LYS A 19 17.47 10.76 -5.11
CA LYS A 19 16.11 10.49 -5.59
C LYS A 19 15.98 9.02 -5.99
N LYS A 20 14.92 8.37 -5.53
CA LYS A 20 14.58 7.01 -5.97
C LYS A 20 13.85 7.09 -7.32
N PRO A 21 14.29 6.37 -8.36
CA PRO A 21 13.62 6.35 -9.65
C PRO A 21 12.25 5.66 -9.56
N ASP A 22 11.28 6.11 -10.35
CA ASP A 22 9.97 5.44 -10.46
C ASP A 22 10.16 4.00 -10.98
N PRO A 23 9.51 2.98 -10.39
CA PRO A 23 9.64 1.60 -10.83
C PRO A 23 9.30 1.33 -12.29
N ARG A 24 8.41 2.12 -12.91
CA ARG A 24 8.12 2.05 -14.35
C ARG A 24 9.33 2.48 -15.17
N CYS A 25 10.13 3.40 -14.66
CA CYS A 25 11.38 3.81 -15.27
C CYS A 25 12.56 2.89 -14.94
N VAL A 26 12.55 2.22 -13.78
CA VAL A 26 13.51 1.15 -13.48
C VAL A 26 13.34 -0.03 -14.44
N ALA A 27 12.09 -0.36 -14.80
CA ALA A 27 11.78 -1.42 -15.74
C ALA A 27 11.93 -1.01 -17.23
N LYS A 28 12.30 0.23 -17.52
CA LYS A 28 12.39 0.76 -18.89
C LYS A 28 13.84 0.94 -19.30
N ASP A 29 14.29 0.14 -20.26
CA ASP A 29 15.60 0.30 -20.88
C ASP A 29 15.59 1.49 -21.85
N CYS A 30 16.15 2.62 -21.44
CA CYS A 30 16.28 3.81 -22.27
C CYS A 30 17.65 3.87 -22.96
N PRO A 31 17.73 4.29 -24.24
CA PRO A 31 19.00 4.55 -24.92
C PRO A 31 19.89 5.55 -24.16
N THR A 32 21.21 5.44 -24.35
CA THR A 32 22.24 6.21 -23.61
C THR A 32 22.07 7.74 -23.65
N ASN A 33 21.36 8.28 -24.64
CA ASN A 33 21.13 9.72 -24.82
C ASN A 33 19.71 10.15 -24.46
N THR A 34 18.97 9.31 -23.74
CA THR A 34 17.58 9.58 -23.36
C THR A 34 17.38 9.41 -21.87
N THR A 35 16.46 10.19 -21.32
CA THR A 35 16.08 10.10 -19.90
C THR A 35 14.70 9.49 -19.78
N CYS A 36 14.53 8.48 -18.91
CA CYS A 36 13.21 7.95 -18.62
C CYS A 36 12.41 8.94 -17.78
N ARG A 37 11.19 9.26 -18.22
CA ARG A 37 10.23 10.13 -17.52
C ARG A 37 8.85 9.51 -17.53
N VAL A 38 8.06 9.81 -16.49
CA VAL A 38 6.65 9.41 -16.46
C VAL A 38 5.80 10.52 -17.07
N VAL A 39 5.02 10.15 -18.07
CA VAL A 39 4.15 11.04 -18.84
C VAL A 39 2.70 10.63 -18.62
N LYS A 40 1.82 11.61 -18.40
CA LYS A 40 0.37 11.45 -18.42
C LYS A 40 -0.07 11.34 -19.88
N THR A 41 -0.50 10.13 -20.26
CA THR A 41 -1.06 9.85 -21.58
C THR A 41 -2.57 9.77 -21.44
N CYS A 42 -3.31 10.54 -22.26
CA CYS A 42 -4.76 10.49 -22.29
C CYS A 42 -5.26 10.02 -23.65
N THR A 43 -6.25 9.15 -23.62
CA THR A 43 -6.86 8.53 -24.79
C THR A 43 -8.37 8.74 -24.79
N GLY A 44 -8.95 8.93 -25.96
CA GLY A 44 -10.39 9.04 -26.18
C GLY A 44 -10.86 10.42 -26.66
N SER A 45 -12.13 10.50 -27.03
CA SER A 45 -12.79 11.74 -27.49
C SER A 45 -13.37 12.53 -26.30
N SER A 46 -13.79 13.78 -26.51
CA SER A 46 -14.25 14.72 -25.46
C SER A 46 -15.34 14.21 -24.50
N ARG A 47 -16.01 13.08 -24.81
CA ARG A 47 -17.05 12.46 -23.97
C ARG A 47 -16.58 11.22 -23.18
N SER A 48 -15.37 10.71 -23.43
CA SER A 48 -14.77 9.58 -22.70
C SER A 48 -13.25 9.72 -22.77
N HIS A 49 -12.73 10.62 -21.94
CA HIS A 49 -11.30 10.92 -21.85
C HIS A 49 -10.73 10.16 -20.65
N PHE A 50 -9.94 9.12 -20.93
CA PHE A 50 -9.27 8.34 -19.90
C PHE A 50 -7.77 8.64 -19.94
N CYS A 51 -7.19 8.94 -18.79
CA CYS A 51 -5.77 9.20 -18.64
C CYS A 51 -5.10 8.10 -17.82
N PHE A 52 -3.84 7.83 -18.13
CA PHE A 52 -2.97 6.91 -17.38
C PHE A 52 -1.52 7.41 -17.38
N LEU A 53 -0.69 6.80 -16.54
CA LEU A 53 0.74 7.12 -16.41
C LEU A 53 1.59 6.13 -17.20
N GLU A 54 2.50 6.63 -18.02
CA GLU A 54 3.34 5.85 -18.91
C GLU A 54 4.82 6.27 -18.80
N ALA A 55 5.74 5.30 -18.75
CA ALA A 55 7.17 5.57 -18.78
C ALA A 55 7.68 5.72 -20.23
N ARG A 56 8.27 6.88 -20.54
CA ARG A 56 8.78 7.23 -21.87
C ARG A 56 10.24 7.70 -21.79
N CYS A 57 11.04 7.31 -22.78
CA CYS A 57 12.39 7.81 -22.96
C CYS A 57 12.34 9.11 -23.75
N LEU A 58 12.91 10.18 -23.21
CA LEU A 58 12.90 11.51 -23.81
C LEU A 58 14.34 11.96 -24.15
N ASP A 59 14.53 12.46 -25.37
CA ASP A 59 15.84 12.94 -25.85
C ASP A 59 16.25 14.27 -25.18
N LYS A 60 15.27 15.08 -24.76
CA LYS A 60 15.46 16.37 -24.08
C LYS A 60 14.41 16.50 -22.97
N PRO A 61 14.75 16.25 -21.68
CA PRO A 61 13.85 16.58 -20.59
C PRO A 61 13.56 18.10 -20.56
N PRO A 62 12.42 18.55 -20.02
CA PRO A 62 12.14 19.98 -19.94
C PRO A 62 13.21 20.68 -19.10
N GLU A 63 13.82 21.73 -19.64
CA GLU A 63 14.88 22.50 -18.97
C GLU A 63 14.38 23.15 -17.66
N SER A 64 13.07 23.39 -17.58
CA SER A 64 12.35 23.93 -16.42
C SER A 64 11.73 22.87 -15.50
N SER A 65 11.92 21.57 -15.77
CA SER A 65 11.29 20.56 -14.94
C SER A 65 11.85 20.68 -13.54
N GLN A 66 10.97 20.96 -12.58
CA GLN A 66 11.34 21.25 -11.22
C GLN A 66 11.59 19.94 -10.49
N THR A 67 12.61 19.25 -11.00
CA THR A 67 12.89 17.84 -10.79
C THR A 67 13.08 17.59 -9.29
N PHE A 68 13.56 18.58 -8.54
CA PHE A 68 13.79 18.54 -7.09
C PHE A 68 12.54 18.62 -6.21
N ARG A 69 11.35 18.86 -6.76
CA ARG A 69 10.11 19.05 -5.98
C ARG A 69 9.45 17.73 -5.57
N CYS A 70 9.72 16.64 -6.27
CA CYS A 70 9.20 15.31 -5.92
C CYS A 70 10.22 14.52 -5.08
N THR A 71 9.74 13.84 -4.05
CA THR A 71 10.56 12.97 -3.19
C THR A 71 10.82 11.61 -3.85
N PHE A 72 9.92 11.17 -4.71
CA PHE A 72 10.02 9.96 -5.53
C PHE A 72 9.90 10.32 -7.01
N GLY A 73 10.85 9.88 -7.81
CA GLY A 73 10.93 10.19 -9.24
C GLY A 73 10.99 11.70 -9.52
N ASP A 74 10.40 12.07 -10.65
CA ASP A 74 10.32 13.43 -11.17
C ASP A 74 8.84 13.86 -11.30
N PRO A 75 8.54 15.16 -11.48
CA PRO A 75 7.19 15.61 -11.80
C PRO A 75 6.61 14.88 -13.02
N ILE A 76 5.32 14.57 -12.95
CA ILE A 76 4.60 13.92 -14.05
C ILE A 76 4.48 14.90 -15.19
N LEU A 77 4.86 14.50 -16.40
CA LEU A 77 4.81 15.36 -17.57
C LEU A 77 3.50 15.19 -18.34
N GLU A 78 2.94 16.27 -18.87
CA GLU A 78 1.77 16.26 -19.75
C GLU A 78 2.06 17.09 -21.00
N MET A 79 1.52 16.68 -22.14
CA MET A 79 1.60 17.46 -23.38
C MET A 79 0.65 18.66 -23.28
N ARG A 80 1.21 19.88 -23.25
CA ARG A 80 0.46 21.14 -23.27
C ARG A 80 1.01 22.06 -24.35
N LEU A 81 0.13 22.52 -25.23
CA LEU A 81 0.46 23.45 -26.33
C LEU A 81 1.65 22.96 -27.18
N GLY A 82 1.73 21.65 -27.44
CA GLY A 82 2.81 21.04 -28.22
C GLY A 82 4.14 20.86 -27.48
N THR A 83 4.19 21.08 -26.16
CA THR A 83 5.38 20.90 -25.33
C THR A 83 5.10 20.02 -24.12
N LEU A 84 6.11 19.29 -23.62
CA LEU A 84 6.01 18.57 -22.36
C LEU A 84 6.24 19.53 -21.20
N GLN A 85 5.29 19.58 -20.28
CA GLN A 85 5.34 20.43 -19.09
C GLN A 85 4.99 19.63 -17.84
N ASP A 86 5.44 20.09 -16.68
CA ASP A 86 5.05 19.52 -15.39
C ASP A 86 3.53 19.63 -15.21
N THR A 87 2.90 18.53 -14.80
CA THR A 87 1.45 18.49 -14.59
C THR A 87 1.12 19.31 -13.35
N THR A 88 0.36 20.39 -13.52
CA THR A 88 -0.05 21.26 -12.39
C THR A 88 -1.25 20.68 -11.66
N CYS A 89 -1.31 20.89 -10.35
CA CYS A 89 -2.46 20.51 -9.52
C CYS A 89 -3.04 21.70 -8.76
N HIS A 90 -4.35 21.69 -8.59
CA HIS A 90 -5.12 22.65 -7.81
C HIS A 90 -6.51 22.06 -7.51
N PRO A 91 -7.35 22.70 -6.67
CA PRO A 91 -8.65 22.12 -6.27
C PRO A 91 -9.60 21.76 -7.42
N GLY A 92 -9.48 22.42 -8.57
CA GLY A 92 -10.29 22.14 -9.78
C GLY A 92 -9.64 21.19 -10.79
N SER A 93 -8.39 20.79 -10.57
CA SER A 93 -7.65 19.84 -11.42
C SER A 93 -6.82 18.94 -10.51
N PRO A 94 -7.44 17.90 -9.92
CA PRO A 94 -6.72 16.95 -9.07
C PRO A 94 -5.71 16.15 -9.91
N CYS A 95 -4.70 15.63 -9.22
CA CYS A 95 -3.75 14.70 -9.83
C CYS A 95 -4.43 13.38 -10.19
N ILE A 96 -3.83 12.67 -11.15
CA ILE A 96 -4.29 11.36 -11.58
C ILE A 96 -4.07 10.30 -10.48
N ASP A 97 -4.88 9.25 -10.47
CA ASP A 97 -4.76 8.15 -9.51
C ASP A 97 -3.32 7.59 -9.46
N GLY A 98 -2.82 7.37 -8.24
CA GLY A 98 -1.45 6.92 -8.00
C GLY A 98 -0.39 8.04 -8.03
N SER A 99 -0.84 9.30 -7.97
CA SER A 99 0.02 10.47 -7.79
C SER A 99 -0.52 11.39 -6.70
N TYR A 100 0.30 12.32 -6.20
CA TYR A 100 -0.06 13.26 -5.14
C TYR A 100 0.29 14.70 -5.56
N CYS A 101 -0.37 15.67 -4.95
CA CYS A 101 -0.15 17.08 -5.27
C CYS A 101 0.92 17.65 -4.34
N ASN A 102 2.09 18.00 -4.88
CA ASN A 102 3.13 18.65 -4.10
C ASN A 102 2.90 20.17 -4.09
N THR A 103 2.59 20.71 -2.92
CA THR A 103 2.40 22.14 -2.67
C THR A 103 3.56 22.65 -1.81
N GLU A 104 4.42 23.54 -2.34
CA GLU A 104 5.42 24.22 -1.52
C GLU A 104 4.92 25.61 -1.11
N LEU A 105 5.23 25.99 0.15
CA LEU A 105 4.92 27.31 0.69
C LEU A 105 5.79 28.34 -0.03
N ALA A 106 5.13 29.27 -0.74
CA ALA A 106 5.67 30.39 -1.53
C ALA A 106 5.80 30.19 -3.05
N ASP A 107 5.28 29.10 -3.62
CA ASP A 107 5.24 28.92 -5.08
C ASP A 107 3.85 29.00 -5.67
N THR A 108 3.73 29.74 -6.76
CA THR A 108 2.50 29.93 -7.55
C THR A 108 2.08 28.68 -8.33
N TYR A 109 2.80 27.57 -8.26
CA TYR A 109 2.55 26.39 -9.11
C TYR A 109 2.79 25.07 -8.35
N ALA A 110 1.72 24.44 -7.88
CA ALA A 110 1.75 23.08 -7.35
C ALA A 110 1.78 22.05 -8.49
N THR A 111 2.50 20.93 -8.32
CA THR A 111 2.69 19.91 -9.36
C THR A 111 2.35 18.50 -8.89
N CYS A 112 1.89 17.65 -9.81
CA CYS A 112 1.64 16.24 -9.57
C CYS A 112 2.95 15.46 -9.53
N CYS A 113 3.23 14.89 -8.37
CA CYS A 113 4.36 14.00 -8.12
C CYS A 113 3.90 12.55 -8.02
N LEU A 114 4.79 11.63 -8.36
CA LEU A 114 4.51 10.20 -8.28
C LEU A 114 4.40 9.75 -6.82
N SER A 115 3.32 9.08 -6.48
CA SER A 115 3.19 8.42 -5.18
C SER A 115 4.04 7.15 -5.20
N ASP A 116 4.74 6.86 -4.09
CA ASP A 116 5.45 5.58 -3.95
C ASP A 116 4.48 4.43 -4.30
N PRO A 117 4.78 3.61 -5.33
CA PRO A 117 3.89 2.51 -5.76
C PRO A 117 3.78 1.40 -4.72
N HIS A 118 4.59 1.42 -3.66
CA HIS A 118 4.44 0.59 -2.48
C HIS A 118 3.58 1.24 -1.38
N LYS A 119 2.76 2.23 -1.75
CA LYS A 119 1.93 3.14 -0.92
C LYS A 119 2.75 4.31 -0.39
N PRO A 120 2.20 5.53 -0.30
CA PRO A 120 2.58 6.40 0.79
C PRO A 120 1.58 6.16 1.92
N VAL A 121 1.67 5.02 2.61
CA VAL A 121 1.26 5.02 4.01
C VAL A 121 2.51 5.45 4.74
N LYS A 122 2.60 6.74 5.08
CA LYS A 122 3.67 7.19 5.96
C LYS A 122 3.56 6.41 7.27
N PRO A 123 4.68 5.97 7.86
CA PRO A 123 4.65 5.19 9.09
C PRO A 123 3.92 5.95 10.21
N GLY A 124 3.30 5.21 11.12
CA GLY A 124 2.51 5.76 12.23
C GLY A 124 1.01 5.82 11.97
N PHE A 125 0.26 6.30 12.96
CA PHE A 125 -1.21 6.34 12.95
C PHE A 125 -1.71 7.77 13.02
N CYS A 126 -2.89 8.02 12.42
CA CYS A 126 -3.59 9.28 12.64
C CYS A 126 -3.91 9.44 14.12
N PRO A 127 -3.57 10.59 14.74
CA PRO A 127 -3.87 10.81 16.14
C PRO A 127 -5.38 10.79 16.38
N ALA A 128 -5.79 10.26 17.52
CA ALA A 128 -7.19 10.30 17.92
C ALA A 128 -7.59 11.77 18.20
N VAL A 129 -8.39 12.35 17.32
CA VAL A 129 -8.96 13.69 17.51
C VAL A 129 -10.47 13.59 17.72
N LYS A 130 -11.01 14.51 18.53
CA LYS A 130 -12.47 14.70 18.60
C LYS A 130 -12.92 15.27 17.25
N ALA A 131 -13.88 14.61 16.62
CA ALA A 131 -14.41 15.06 15.34
C ALA A 131 -14.95 16.48 15.47
N HIS A 132 -14.44 17.41 14.65
CA HIS A 132 -14.98 18.76 14.55
C HIS A 132 -16.35 18.70 13.85
N LYS A 133 -17.31 19.49 14.36
CA LYS A 133 -18.67 19.62 13.81
C LYS A 133 -18.87 21.01 13.20
N ASP A 134 -17.90 21.49 12.44
CA ASP A 134 -18.02 22.77 11.76
C ASP A 134 -18.80 22.60 10.46
N HIS A 135 -19.66 23.57 10.12
CA HIS A 135 -20.54 23.50 8.94
C HIS A 135 -19.82 23.73 7.60
N PHE A 136 -18.53 24.11 7.62
CA PHE A 136 -17.74 24.33 6.42
C PHE A 136 -16.56 23.36 6.39
N CYS A 137 -16.67 22.36 5.52
CA CYS A 137 -15.75 21.24 5.43
C CYS A 137 -14.96 21.33 4.14
N VAL A 138 -13.63 21.48 4.24
CA VAL A 138 -12.73 21.53 3.10
C VAL A 138 -11.54 20.64 3.40
N ASP A 139 -11.36 19.62 2.56
CA ASP A 139 -10.19 18.74 2.64
C ASP A 139 -8.92 19.50 2.24
N MET A 140 -7.94 19.50 3.14
CA MET A 140 -6.62 20.12 2.94
C MET A 140 -5.58 19.13 2.42
N CYS A 141 -5.91 17.83 2.38
CA CYS A 141 -5.10 16.76 1.83
C CYS A 141 -6.02 15.63 1.32
N GLN A 142 -5.54 14.79 0.41
CA GLN A 142 -6.25 13.59 -0.06
C GLN A 142 -5.57 12.30 0.41
N ASN A 143 -4.24 12.30 0.53
CA ASN A 143 -3.46 11.17 1.02
C ASN A 143 -2.21 11.64 1.80
N ASP A 144 -1.52 10.73 2.50
CA ASP A 144 -0.34 11.08 3.31
C ASP A 144 0.78 11.76 2.49
N GLY A 145 0.85 11.51 1.18
CA GLY A 145 1.79 12.14 0.27
C GLY A 145 1.57 13.63 0.09
N ASP A 146 0.34 14.13 0.26
CA ASP A 146 0.04 15.56 0.21
C ASP A 146 0.55 16.31 1.47
N CYS A 147 0.94 15.56 2.50
CA CYS A 147 1.44 16.11 3.75
C CYS A 147 2.96 16.19 3.78
N ARG A 148 3.53 17.12 4.55
CA ARG A 148 4.99 17.26 4.67
C ARG A 148 5.58 16.28 5.68
N TRP A 149 6.86 15.93 5.54
CA TRP A 149 7.62 15.09 6.48
C TRP A 149 6.92 13.75 6.80
N ASP A 150 6.82 13.37 8.07
CA ASP A 150 6.12 12.20 8.57
C ASP A 150 4.60 12.42 8.78
N TYR A 151 4.08 13.62 8.49
CA TYR A 151 2.67 13.95 8.72
C TYR A 151 1.76 13.15 7.80
N LYS A 152 0.65 12.69 8.36
CA LYS A 152 -0.35 11.85 7.71
C LYS A 152 -1.61 12.63 7.37
N CYS A 153 -2.28 12.27 6.28
CA CYS A 153 -3.56 12.88 5.92
C CYS A 153 -4.68 12.19 6.69
N CYS A 154 -5.21 12.89 7.69
CA CYS A 154 -6.10 12.32 8.69
C CYS A 154 -7.49 12.94 8.61
N ASN A 155 -8.51 12.09 8.73
CA ASN A 155 -9.89 12.55 8.85
C ASN A 155 -10.13 13.09 10.27
N ARG A 156 -10.55 14.34 10.38
CA ARG A 156 -10.84 15.03 11.66
C ARG A 156 -12.33 15.25 11.87
N GLY A 157 -13.19 14.52 11.16
CA GLY A 157 -14.64 14.66 11.20
C GLY A 157 -15.17 14.85 9.80
N CYS A 158 -15.37 16.11 9.40
CA CYS A 158 -15.90 16.43 8.07
C CYS A 158 -14.83 16.88 7.07
N ASP A 159 -13.60 17.15 7.52
CA ASP A 159 -12.44 17.51 6.70
C ASP A 159 -11.25 16.57 6.93
N LYS A 160 -10.36 16.48 5.93
CA LYS A 160 -9.03 15.86 6.03
C LYS A 160 -7.94 16.91 6.20
N ALA A 161 -7.01 16.68 7.14
CA ALA A 161 -5.87 17.56 7.36
C ALA A 161 -4.58 16.78 7.66
N CYS A 162 -3.44 17.42 7.38
CA CYS A 162 -2.13 16.86 7.68
C CYS A 162 -1.83 16.94 9.18
N MET A 163 -1.67 15.78 9.81
CA MET A 163 -1.43 15.66 11.25
C MET A 163 -0.14 14.90 11.52
N GLN A 164 0.58 15.33 12.56
CA GLN A 164 1.73 14.58 13.04
C GLN A 164 1.24 13.18 13.47
N PRO A 165 1.93 12.10 13.06
CA PRO A 165 1.58 10.77 13.49
C PRO A 165 1.67 10.68 15.01
N ALA A 166 0.76 9.94 15.64
CA ALA A 166 0.80 9.76 17.08
C ALA A 166 2.16 9.18 17.50
N THR A 167 2.91 9.92 18.34
CA THR A 167 4.20 9.49 18.90
C THR A 167 4.05 8.35 19.91
N SER A 168 2.83 8.05 20.32
CA SER A 168 2.42 6.90 21.13
C SER A 168 2.03 5.72 20.24
N GLY A 169 3.03 5.17 19.55
CA GLY A 169 2.89 3.94 18.77
C GLY A 169 2.52 2.75 19.65
N LYS A 170 1.27 2.33 19.56
CA LYS A 170 0.95 0.91 19.58
C LYS A 170 -0.06 0.69 18.48
N ASP A 171 0.15 -0.33 17.65
CA ASP A 171 -0.93 -0.76 16.78
C ASP A 171 -2.14 -1.07 17.69
N PRO A 172 -3.34 -0.54 17.40
CA PRO A 172 -4.52 -0.77 18.21
C PRO A 172 -4.82 -2.27 18.41
N CYS A 173 -4.27 -3.12 17.55
CA CYS A 173 -4.31 -4.57 17.63
C CYS A 173 -3.18 -5.21 18.44
N ASP A 174 -2.07 -4.52 18.75
CA ASP A 174 -0.92 -5.06 19.52
C ASP A 174 -1.27 -5.47 20.95
N SER A 175 -2.36 -4.93 21.50
CA SER A 175 -2.88 -5.30 22.83
C SER A 175 -4.30 -5.87 22.78
N LYS A 176 -4.88 -6.05 21.59
CA LYS A 176 -6.29 -6.44 21.46
C LYS A 176 -6.40 -7.91 21.06
N LYS A 177 -6.88 -8.73 21.99
CA LYS A 177 -7.26 -10.13 21.71
C LYS A 177 -8.71 -10.17 21.26
N CYS A 178 -8.94 -10.64 20.04
CA CYS A 178 -10.29 -10.81 19.51
C CYS A 178 -10.84 -12.23 19.79
N PRO A 179 -12.16 -12.39 19.93
CA PRO A 179 -12.82 -13.69 20.08
C PRO A 179 -12.54 -14.68 18.93
N TYR A 180 -12.89 -15.95 19.14
CA TYR A 180 -12.76 -17.00 18.11
C TYR A 180 -13.43 -16.60 16.78
N GLN A 181 -12.77 -16.88 15.65
CA GLN A 181 -13.21 -16.53 14.27
C GLN A 181 -13.41 -15.02 14.02
N THR A 182 -12.71 -14.18 14.78
CA THR A 182 -12.64 -12.74 14.54
C THR A 182 -11.19 -12.27 14.60
N TYR A 183 -10.88 -11.18 13.91
CA TYR A 183 -9.57 -10.56 13.92
C TYR A 183 -9.68 -9.06 14.18
N CYS A 184 -8.61 -8.46 14.72
CA CYS A 184 -8.56 -7.02 14.92
C CYS A 184 -8.25 -6.34 13.58
N LEU A 185 -9.14 -5.47 13.12
CA LEU A 185 -9.04 -4.83 11.82
C LEU A 185 -7.90 -3.82 11.77
N ARG A 186 -6.90 -4.06 10.92
CA ARG A 186 -5.81 -3.10 10.65
C ARG A 186 -6.09 -2.28 9.38
N PRO A 187 -5.50 -1.08 9.23
CA PRO A 187 -5.67 -0.27 8.02
C PRO A 187 -5.21 -1.02 6.75
N GLY A 188 -6.04 -0.98 5.70
CA GLY A 188 -5.71 -1.58 4.40
C GLY A 188 -5.80 -3.10 4.33
N GLN A 189 -6.42 -3.75 5.32
CA GLN A 189 -6.77 -5.17 5.25
C GLN A 189 -8.03 -5.40 4.40
N ASN A 190 -8.04 -6.50 3.65
CA ASN A 190 -9.16 -6.89 2.83
C ASN A 190 -10.27 -7.48 3.71
N CYS A 191 -11.40 -6.79 3.80
CA CYS A 191 -12.55 -7.18 4.62
C CYS A 191 -13.80 -7.27 3.76
N SER A 192 -14.68 -8.22 4.07
CA SER A 192 -15.99 -8.30 3.43
C SER A 192 -16.85 -7.17 3.98
N TRP A 193 -17.38 -6.32 3.10
CA TRP A 193 -18.27 -5.23 3.48
C TRP A 193 -19.54 -5.76 4.19
N PRO A 194 -20.05 -5.09 5.25
CA PRO A 194 -19.54 -3.86 5.85
C PRO A 194 -18.36 -4.10 6.79
N CYS A 195 -17.28 -3.34 6.58
CA CYS A 195 -16.11 -3.41 7.44
C CYS A 195 -16.31 -2.59 8.73
N GLY A 196 -15.85 -3.13 9.86
CA GLY A 196 -15.77 -2.41 11.13
C GLY A 196 -14.76 -1.26 11.09
N LYS A 197 -14.59 -0.56 12.21
CA LYS A 197 -13.55 0.48 12.34
C LYS A 197 -12.19 -0.17 12.62
N VAL A 198 -11.12 0.51 12.20
CA VAL A 198 -9.75 0.09 12.54
C VAL A 198 -9.62 -0.07 14.05
N GLY A 199 -9.05 -1.20 14.47
CA GLY A 199 -8.93 -1.59 15.87
C GLY A 199 -10.16 -2.31 16.43
N GLU A 200 -11.24 -2.54 15.68
CA GLU A 200 -12.37 -3.37 16.11
C GLU A 200 -12.17 -4.85 15.76
N CYS A 201 -12.83 -5.75 16.50
CA CYS A 201 -12.84 -7.17 16.15
C CYS A 201 -13.92 -7.40 15.09
N VAL A 202 -13.51 -7.90 13.92
CA VAL A 202 -14.39 -8.17 12.78
C VAL A 202 -14.32 -9.66 12.42
N SER A 203 -15.40 -10.19 11.83
CA SER A 203 -15.50 -11.61 11.49
C SER A 203 -14.51 -12.01 10.39
N CYS A 204 -13.91 -13.20 10.53
CA CYS A 204 -13.11 -13.80 9.48
C CYS A 204 -13.97 -14.07 8.22
N PRO A 205 -13.40 -13.98 7.01
CA PRO A 205 -14.09 -14.36 5.78
C PRO A 205 -14.54 -15.82 5.80
N PRO A 206 -15.62 -16.19 5.10
CA PRO A 206 -16.05 -17.58 5.02
C PRO A 206 -14.97 -18.43 4.35
N VAL A 207 -14.60 -19.52 5.02
CA VAL A 207 -13.75 -20.57 4.47
C VAL A 207 -14.58 -21.57 3.66
N CYS A 208 -13.93 -22.26 2.72
CA CYS A 208 -14.54 -23.34 1.96
C CYS A 208 -15.01 -24.48 2.88
N TYR A 209 -15.95 -25.33 2.42
CA TYR A 209 -16.48 -26.46 3.18
C TYR A 209 -15.49 -27.65 3.25
N ILE A 210 -14.31 -27.43 3.81
CA ILE A 210 -13.31 -28.48 4.03
C ILE A 210 -13.33 -28.94 5.49
N GLY A 211 -13.42 -30.26 5.71
CA GLY A 211 -13.30 -30.87 7.03
C GLY A 211 -11.86 -31.30 7.31
N CYS A 212 -11.13 -30.51 8.09
CA CYS A 212 -9.75 -30.82 8.45
C CYS A 212 -9.66 -31.55 9.80
N ILE A 213 -9.19 -32.81 9.80
CA ILE A 213 -9.05 -33.64 11.02
C ILE A 213 -8.09 -33.01 12.04
N TYR A 214 -7.05 -32.32 11.57
CA TYR A 214 -6.05 -31.62 12.39
C TYR A 214 -6.22 -30.09 12.37
N GLY A 215 -7.41 -29.61 11.99
CA GLY A 215 -7.73 -28.19 11.87
C GLY A 215 -7.17 -27.50 10.63
N ASN A 216 -7.65 -26.30 10.38
CA ASN A 216 -7.26 -25.49 9.23
C ASN A 216 -5.95 -24.74 9.47
N VAL A 217 -5.23 -24.48 8.39
CA VAL A 217 -4.15 -23.48 8.35
C VAL A 217 -4.78 -22.11 8.62
N LYS A 218 -4.03 -21.22 9.28
CA LYS A 218 -4.46 -19.86 9.58
C LYS A 218 -3.61 -18.83 8.84
N ASP A 219 -4.21 -17.72 8.46
CA ASP A 219 -3.51 -16.56 7.90
C ASP A 219 -2.78 -15.75 8.99
N SER A 220 -2.16 -14.63 8.59
CA SER A 220 -1.47 -13.72 9.52
C SER A 220 -2.39 -13.03 10.52
N ASN A 221 -3.71 -13.08 10.32
CA ASN A 221 -4.71 -12.52 11.22
C ASN A 221 -5.29 -13.59 12.18
N GLY A 222 -4.88 -14.86 12.02
CA GLY A 222 -5.40 -15.98 12.78
C GLY A 222 -6.73 -16.52 12.24
N CYS A 223 -7.18 -16.07 11.07
CA CYS A 223 -8.36 -16.59 10.38
C CYS A 223 -8.02 -17.88 9.66
N GLU A 224 -8.92 -18.84 9.71
CA GLU A 224 -8.76 -20.09 8.98
C GLU A 224 -8.76 -19.82 7.47
N ILE A 225 -7.98 -20.60 6.72
CA ILE A 225 -7.98 -20.61 5.26
C ILE A 225 -8.42 -21.98 4.74
N CYS A 226 -8.66 -22.07 3.43
CA CYS A 226 -9.05 -23.29 2.74
C CYS A 226 -7.86 -24.28 2.57
N GLU A 227 -7.18 -24.61 3.66
CA GLU A 227 -6.04 -25.53 3.69
C GLU A 227 -6.00 -26.25 5.06
N CYS A 228 -5.64 -27.54 5.08
CA CYS A 228 -5.57 -28.34 6.30
C CYS A 228 -4.13 -28.43 6.83
N ASN A 229 -3.99 -28.43 8.16
CA ASN A 229 -2.71 -28.77 8.79
C ASN A 229 -2.37 -30.24 8.53
N ALA A 230 -1.07 -30.52 8.35
CA ALA A 230 -0.56 -31.87 8.29
C ALA A 230 -0.73 -32.61 9.63
N SER A 231 -0.65 -33.94 9.59
CA SER A 231 -0.66 -34.73 10.82
C SER A 231 0.56 -34.39 11.70
N PRO A 232 0.41 -34.28 13.03
CA PRO A 232 1.51 -33.97 13.95
C PRO A 232 2.72 -34.91 13.87
N THR A 233 2.56 -36.09 13.27
CA THR A 233 3.58 -37.15 13.16
C THR A 233 4.38 -37.10 11.85
N GLU A 234 4.05 -36.19 10.92
CA GLU A 234 4.80 -36.02 9.67
C GLU A 234 6.00 -35.09 9.88
N THR A 235 7.16 -35.64 10.19
CA THR A 235 8.45 -34.93 10.03
C THR A 235 8.62 -34.39 8.61
N PRO A 236 9.21 -33.19 8.41
CA PRO A 236 9.33 -32.57 7.09
C PRO A 236 10.35 -33.32 6.24
N ARG A 237 9.88 -34.32 5.46
CA ARG A 237 10.66 -34.85 4.34
C ARG A 237 10.43 -33.95 3.12
N ASN A 238 11.47 -33.19 2.80
CA ASN A 238 11.76 -32.59 1.50
C ASN A 238 10.55 -32.09 0.70
N ARG A 239 10.35 -30.77 0.76
CA ARG A 239 9.55 -29.99 -0.19
C ARG A 239 10.24 -30.02 -1.57
N SER A 240 10.25 -31.18 -2.22
CA SER A 240 10.68 -31.32 -3.61
C SER A 240 9.45 -31.42 -4.49
N LYS A 241 9.38 -30.46 -5.41
CA LYS A 241 8.44 -30.34 -6.52
C LYS A 241 7.97 -31.71 -7.00
N ASN A 242 6.67 -31.98 -6.95
CA ASN A 242 6.07 -32.79 -8.00
C ASN A 242 4.70 -32.27 -8.39
N ARG A 243 4.74 -31.48 -9.46
CA ARG A 243 3.61 -31.21 -10.31
C ARG A 243 3.33 -32.49 -11.10
N SER A 244 2.06 -32.92 -11.08
CA SER A 244 1.45 -33.84 -12.06
C SER A 244 1.73 -35.34 -11.87
N LYS A 245 0.69 -36.15 -11.64
CA LYS A 245 -0.03 -36.91 -12.69
C LYS A 245 -0.96 -37.96 -12.06
N ASN A 246 -2.14 -38.08 -12.67
CA ASN A 246 -3.11 -39.16 -12.53
C ASN A 246 -2.48 -40.56 -12.39
N LEU A 247 -2.96 -41.35 -11.44
CA LEU A 247 -3.25 -42.77 -11.69
C LEU A 247 -4.63 -43.13 -11.12
N LYS A 248 -5.38 -43.83 -11.96
CA LYS A 248 -6.79 -44.23 -11.87
C LYS A 248 -6.93 -45.59 -11.13
N PRO A 249 -8.16 -46.16 -11.00
CA PRO A 249 -8.57 -46.99 -9.86
C PRO A 249 -8.21 -48.46 -10.01
N GLY A 250 -8.09 -49.13 -8.86
CA GLY A 250 -8.01 -50.59 -8.76
C GLY A 250 -8.23 -51.02 -7.30
N ALA A 251 -9.45 -51.42 -6.98
CA ALA A 251 -9.77 -52.28 -5.83
C ALA A 251 -9.33 -53.74 -6.17
N PRO A 252 -9.29 -54.74 -5.25
CA PRO A 252 -10.32 -54.97 -4.23
C PRO A 252 -9.81 -55.27 -2.80
N GLU A 253 -10.62 -54.82 -1.84
CA GLU A 253 -11.23 -55.62 -0.76
C GLU A 253 -10.32 -56.53 0.11
N SER A 254 -10.16 -56.18 1.39
CA SER A 254 -10.52 -57.10 2.48
C SER A 254 -10.53 -56.43 3.87
N GLN A 255 -11.64 -56.67 4.56
CA GLN A 255 -11.81 -56.77 6.02
C GLN A 255 -11.97 -55.49 6.84
N PHE A 256 -13.23 -55.05 6.85
CA PHE A 256 -13.90 -54.27 7.89
C PHE A 256 -14.39 -55.21 9.01
N GLU A 257 -14.29 -54.79 10.28
CA GLU A 257 -15.24 -55.01 11.39
C GLU A 257 -14.65 -54.40 12.70
N PRO A 258 -15.47 -54.02 13.71
CA PRO A 258 -15.67 -52.62 14.06
C PRO A 258 -15.32 -52.32 15.53
N LYS A 259 -15.10 -51.04 15.88
CA LYS A 259 -15.20 -50.61 17.28
C LYS A 259 -16.37 -49.65 17.46
N GLN A 260 -17.30 -50.13 18.28
CA GLN A 260 -18.57 -49.55 18.65
C GLN A 260 -18.38 -48.19 19.34
N GLY A 261 -19.07 -47.17 18.85
CA GLY A 261 -19.27 -45.88 19.51
C GLY A 261 -20.73 -45.49 19.40
N LYS A 262 -21.46 -45.56 20.51
CA LYS A 262 -22.90 -45.33 20.61
C LYS A 262 -23.25 -43.90 20.16
N ILE A 263 -24.17 -43.80 19.21
CA ILE A 263 -24.85 -42.57 18.81
C ILE A 263 -25.97 -42.31 19.82
N TYR A 264 -25.95 -41.16 20.51
CA TYR A 264 -27.14 -40.61 21.17
C TYR A 264 -27.73 -39.54 20.25
N ILE A 265 -28.84 -39.86 19.57
CA ILE A 265 -29.73 -38.86 18.98
C ILE A 265 -30.78 -38.56 20.05
N SER A 266 -30.74 -37.36 20.63
CA SER A 266 -31.91 -36.81 21.33
C SER A 266 -32.85 -36.21 20.29
N ALA A 267 -33.87 -36.96 19.93
CA ALA A 267 -35.12 -36.42 19.41
C ALA A 267 -36.06 -36.22 20.59
N VAL A 268 -36.67 -35.03 20.75
CA VAL A 268 -38.06 -34.87 21.24
C VAL A 268 -38.59 -33.50 20.80
N LEU A 269 -39.66 -33.55 20.00
CA LEU A 269 -40.83 -32.67 19.81
C LEU A 269 -40.64 -31.15 19.65
#